data_AF-A0A0B7H5I6-F1
#
_entry.id   AF-A0A0B7H5I6-F1
#
_cell.length_a   1.000
_cell.length_b   1.000
_cell.length_c   1.000
_cell.angle_alpha   90.00
_cell.angle_beta   90.00
_cell.angle_gamma   90.00
#
_symmetry.space_group_name_H-M   'P 1'
#
loop_
_entity.id
_entity.type
_entity.pdbx_description
1 polymer ?
#
loop_
_entity_poly.entity_id
_entity_poly.type
_entity_poly.pdbx_seq_one_letter_code
_entity_poly.pdbx_strand_id
1 'polypeptide(L)'
;MEQTKKHLDKKAVKNQVHELAKVKSPAPTLSKWVDEIKDVSLRRKIENLNADDLAKLEKDFLSKSNGNELKKLITTADDLDKWKLLKEDPHYAFELAQENPNWEKWAKSNFFKEVTKKGDEFEKAMLAAVKTRTGKAYNELKKLVPDLDQRKLISQMQFCLPGKTPPCSAQGEYFVADQVWVKYDEFNEIVDMIIVDTKLSEKTTLSAGQAMAKQQAGKGSLAYKPQIPKEFDEVNNVRLPIDIQQGQQIQVRAFYKMYGDGDKIFVGIK
;
A
#
# COMPACT_ATOMS: atom_id res chain seq x y z
N MET A 1 64.75 -18.70 9.85
CA MET A 1 64.28 -17.65 8.91
C MET A 1 63.30 -18.30 7.96
N GLU A 2 62.01 -18.18 8.21
CA GLU A 2 60.99 -18.80 7.36
C GLU A 2 60.00 -17.71 6.92
N GLN A 3 60.18 -17.24 5.69
CA GLN A 3 59.29 -16.28 5.04
C GLN A 3 58.17 -17.04 4.33
N THR A 4 56.98 -17.09 4.93
CA THR A 4 55.76 -17.52 4.23
C THR A 4 55.17 -16.33 3.46
N LYS A 5 55.50 -16.24 2.17
CA LYS A 5 54.78 -15.38 1.21
C LYS A 5 53.38 -15.96 0.96
N LYS A 6 52.35 -15.31 1.51
CA LYS A 6 50.94 -15.53 1.12
C LYS A 6 50.77 -15.15 -0.35
N HIS A 7 50.63 -16.14 -1.22
CA HIS A 7 50.28 -15.93 -2.62
C HIS A 7 48.78 -15.61 -2.69
N LEU A 8 48.42 -14.32 -2.80
CA LEU A 8 47.05 -13.95 -3.15
C LEU A 8 46.77 -14.40 -4.59
N ASP A 9 45.76 -15.25 -4.77
CA ASP A 9 45.28 -15.66 -6.08
C ASP A 9 44.63 -14.46 -6.79
N LYS A 10 45.39 -13.87 -7.71
CA LYS A 10 44.99 -12.69 -8.50
C LYS A 10 43.70 -12.93 -9.28
N LYS A 11 43.35 -14.19 -9.61
CA LYS A 11 42.13 -14.52 -10.36
C LYS A 11 40.90 -14.47 -9.46
N ALA A 12 41.00 -14.94 -8.22
CA ALA A 12 39.94 -14.85 -7.22
C ALA A 12 39.67 -13.38 -6.84
N VAL A 13 40.73 -12.59 -6.65
CA VAL A 13 40.62 -11.15 -6.39
C VAL A 13 40.00 -10.43 -7.60
N LYS A 14 40.42 -10.74 -8.83
CA LYS A 14 39.85 -10.12 -10.04
C LYS A 14 38.37 -10.46 -10.24
N ASN A 15 37.95 -11.68 -9.93
CA ASN A 15 36.54 -12.09 -10.01
C ASN A 15 35.70 -11.43 -8.92
N GLN A 16 36.19 -11.31 -7.68
CA GLN A 16 35.49 -10.57 -6.62
C GLN A 16 35.39 -9.08 -6.95
N VAL A 17 36.45 -8.46 -7.46
CA VAL A 17 36.43 -7.06 -7.91
C VAL A 17 35.47 -6.87 -9.09
N HIS A 18 35.39 -7.82 -10.02
CA HIS A 18 34.48 -7.78 -11.16
C HIS A 18 33.01 -7.96 -10.75
N GLU A 19 32.71 -8.84 -9.80
CA GLU A 19 31.36 -8.99 -9.24
C GLU A 19 30.95 -7.77 -8.38
N LEU A 20 31.87 -7.20 -7.59
CA LEU A 20 31.66 -5.93 -6.88
C LEU A 20 31.46 -4.74 -7.84
N ALA A 21 32.14 -4.74 -9.00
CA ALA A 21 31.98 -3.74 -10.04
C ALA A 21 30.63 -3.87 -10.76
N LYS A 22 30.12 -5.10 -10.98
CA LYS A 22 28.76 -5.32 -11.51
C LYS A 22 27.68 -4.81 -10.57
N VAL A 23 27.86 -4.94 -9.25
CA VAL A 23 26.92 -4.43 -8.23
C VAL A 23 26.96 -2.89 -8.13
N LYS A 24 28.08 -2.27 -8.51
CA LYS A 24 28.25 -0.80 -8.49
C LYS A 24 27.99 -0.11 -9.83
N SER A 25 27.91 -0.86 -10.94
CA SER A 25 27.77 -0.24 -12.25
C SER A 25 26.29 0.08 -12.52
N PRO A 26 25.95 1.34 -12.82
CA PRO A 26 24.58 1.71 -13.17
C PRO A 26 24.15 0.97 -14.44
N ALA A 27 22.86 0.64 -14.57
CA ALA A 27 22.36 0.05 -15.81
C ALA A 27 22.58 0.99 -17.02
N PRO A 28 22.55 0.47 -18.26
CA PRO A 28 22.93 1.21 -19.46
C PRO A 28 22.21 2.56 -19.61
N THR A 29 20.94 2.61 -19.17
CA THR A 29 20.11 3.82 -19.25
C THR A 29 20.57 4.92 -18.30
N LEU A 30 20.96 4.57 -17.07
CA LEU A 30 21.47 5.54 -16.10
C LEU A 30 22.89 5.97 -16.47
N SER A 31 23.73 5.03 -16.92
CA SER A 31 25.08 5.34 -17.44
C SER A 31 25.04 6.39 -18.55
N LYS A 32 24.16 6.20 -19.55
CA LYS A 32 24.03 7.16 -20.65
C LYS A 32 23.63 8.56 -20.18
N TRP A 33 22.69 8.65 -19.24
CA TRP A 33 22.29 9.95 -18.70
C TRP A 33 23.40 10.59 -17.86
N VAL A 34 24.13 9.81 -17.04
CA VAL A 34 25.27 10.28 -16.25
C VAL A 34 26.37 10.87 -17.13
N ASP A 35 26.58 10.30 -18.32
CA ASP A 35 27.53 10.83 -19.31
C ASP A 35 27.07 12.14 -19.97
N GLU A 36 25.77 12.42 -19.98
CA GLU A 36 25.18 13.67 -20.50
C GLU A 36 25.19 14.81 -19.46
N ILE A 37 25.47 14.53 -18.19
CA ILE A 37 25.53 15.54 -17.12
C ILE A 37 26.78 16.42 -17.28
N LYS A 38 26.56 17.73 -17.45
CA LYS A 38 27.64 18.73 -17.51
C LYS A 38 28.19 19.13 -16.14
N ASP A 39 27.38 19.03 -15.10
CA ASP A 39 27.80 19.35 -13.73
C ASP A 39 28.68 18.23 -13.15
N VAL A 40 29.98 18.52 -13.01
CA VAL A 40 31.00 17.57 -12.52
C VAL A 40 30.71 17.14 -11.08
N SER A 41 30.16 18.02 -10.25
CA SER A 41 29.85 17.75 -8.85
C SER A 41 28.69 16.76 -8.75
N LEU A 42 27.63 16.95 -9.53
CA LEU A 42 26.50 16.02 -9.62
C LEU A 42 26.96 14.65 -10.14
N ARG A 43 27.73 14.62 -11.24
CA ARG A 43 28.24 13.38 -11.83
C ARG A 43 29.04 12.56 -10.81
N ARG A 44 30.00 13.21 -10.13
CA ARG A 44 30.81 12.58 -9.08
C ARG A 44 29.95 12.08 -7.91
N LYS A 45 28.88 12.79 -7.56
CA LYS A 45 28.01 12.39 -6.45
C LYS A 45 27.21 11.14 -6.77
N ILE A 46 26.69 11.02 -7.99
CA ILE A 46 25.98 9.83 -8.47
C ILE A 46 26.91 8.62 -8.49
N GLU A 47 28.15 8.79 -8.98
CA GLU A 47 29.18 7.73 -9.00
C GLU A 47 29.56 7.23 -7.60
N ASN A 48 29.35 8.05 -6.55
CA ASN A 48 29.66 7.72 -5.17
C ASN A 48 28.44 7.26 -4.34
N LEU A 49 27.25 7.13 -4.95
CA LEU A 49 26.11 6.52 -4.27
C LEU A 49 26.41 5.07 -3.90
N ASN A 50 25.84 4.61 -2.78
CA ASN A 50 25.85 3.20 -2.46
C ASN A 50 24.95 2.42 -3.44
N ALA A 51 25.07 1.09 -3.47
CA ALA A 51 24.33 0.25 -4.41
C ALA A 51 22.81 0.38 -4.26
N ASP A 52 22.31 0.52 -3.03
CA ASP A 52 20.87 0.61 -2.75
C ASP A 52 20.28 1.92 -3.28
N ASP A 53 20.96 3.04 -3.04
CA ASP A 53 20.55 4.36 -3.52
C ASP A 53 20.67 4.44 -5.04
N LEU A 54 21.72 3.85 -5.62
CA LEU A 54 21.85 3.76 -7.07
C LEU A 54 20.69 2.99 -7.70
N ALA A 55 20.31 1.85 -7.12
CA ALA A 55 19.18 1.05 -7.58
C ALA A 55 17.84 1.80 -7.45
N LYS A 56 17.63 2.56 -6.37
CA LYS A 56 16.44 3.41 -6.21
C LYS A 56 16.39 4.51 -7.27
N LEU A 57 17.51 5.19 -7.50
CA LEU A 57 17.61 6.27 -8.48
C LEU A 57 17.32 5.75 -9.88
N GLU A 58 17.92 4.61 -10.23
CA GLU A 58 17.72 3.94 -11.50
C GLU A 58 16.25 3.58 -11.72
N LYS A 59 15.61 2.95 -10.71
CA LYS A 59 14.18 2.60 -10.76
C LYS A 59 13.29 3.83 -10.99
N ASP A 60 13.57 4.94 -10.32
CA ASP A 60 12.80 6.17 -10.51
C ASP A 60 13.01 6.75 -11.91
N PHE A 61 14.22 6.70 -12.44
CA PHE A 61 14.56 7.22 -13.77
C PHE A 61 13.93 6.40 -14.89
N LEU A 62 13.77 5.10 -14.68
CA LEU A 62 13.09 4.17 -15.57
C LEU A 62 11.56 4.24 -15.46
N SER A 63 11.03 4.98 -14.49
CA SER A 63 9.58 5.14 -14.33
C SER A 63 8.96 5.84 -15.55
N LYS A 64 8.02 5.16 -16.22
CA LYS A 64 7.30 5.72 -17.38
C LYS A 64 6.48 6.97 -17.03
N SER A 65 5.98 7.07 -15.80
CA SER A 65 5.12 8.17 -15.37
C SER A 65 5.92 9.40 -14.92
N ASN A 66 7.01 9.20 -14.16
CA ASN A 66 7.69 10.31 -13.48
C ASN A 66 9.20 10.41 -13.77
N GLY A 67 9.80 9.47 -14.50
CA GLY A 67 11.26 9.41 -14.68
C GLY A 67 11.83 10.57 -15.50
N ASN A 68 11.13 10.98 -16.57
CA ASN A 68 11.54 12.14 -17.37
C ASN A 68 11.38 13.46 -16.61
N GLU A 69 10.43 13.54 -15.67
CA GLU A 69 10.28 14.70 -14.80
C GLU A 69 11.42 14.75 -13.78
N LEU A 70 11.78 13.62 -13.16
CA LEU A 70 12.89 13.56 -12.22
C LEU A 70 14.24 13.94 -12.87
N LYS A 71 14.50 13.49 -14.10
CA LYS A 71 15.71 13.89 -14.85
C LYS A 71 15.82 15.40 -15.09
N LYS A 72 14.68 16.11 -15.12
CA LYS A 72 14.65 17.58 -15.24
C LYS A 72 14.80 18.28 -13.89
N LEU A 73 14.48 17.60 -12.79
CA LEU A 73 14.62 18.11 -11.43
C LEU A 73 16.05 17.96 -10.92
N ILE A 74 16.70 16.83 -11.19
CA ILE A 74 18.09 16.58 -10.78
C ILE A 74 19.06 17.21 -11.77
N THR A 75 19.40 18.48 -11.52
CA THR A 75 20.36 19.24 -12.34
C THR A 75 21.65 19.58 -11.61
N THR A 76 21.62 19.60 -10.28
CA THR A 76 22.75 19.91 -9.41
C THR A 76 22.99 18.81 -8.35
N ALA A 77 24.14 18.86 -7.69
CA ALA A 77 24.45 17.95 -6.58
C ALA A 77 23.49 18.10 -5.38
N ASP A 78 22.91 19.29 -5.17
CA ASP A 78 21.93 19.60 -4.13
C ASP A 78 20.56 18.97 -4.45
N ASP A 79 20.16 18.99 -5.74
CA ASP A 79 18.95 18.31 -6.20
C ASP A 79 18.97 16.80 -5.94
N LEU A 80 20.15 16.18 -6.05
CA LEU A 80 20.33 14.77 -5.70
C LEU A 80 20.17 14.53 -4.20
N ASP A 81 20.60 15.45 -3.34
CA ASP A 81 20.39 15.35 -1.89
C ASP A 81 18.91 15.47 -1.55
N LYS A 82 18.18 16.40 -2.18
CA LYS A 82 16.72 16.52 -2.00
C LYS A 82 16.01 15.23 -2.39
N TRP A 83 16.37 14.65 -3.55
CA TRP A 83 15.83 13.35 -3.96
C TRP A 83 16.14 12.26 -2.93
N LYS A 84 17.38 12.19 -2.44
CA LYS A 84 17.79 11.18 -1.46
C LYS A 84 17.06 11.34 -0.13
N LEU A 85 16.96 12.57 0.38
CA LEU A 85 16.25 12.88 1.61
C LEU A 85 14.77 12.51 1.50
N LEU A 86 14.11 12.75 0.36
CA LEU A 86 12.73 12.27 0.12
C LEU A 86 12.59 10.74 0.17
N LYS A 87 13.64 9.99 -0.17
CA LYS A 87 13.63 8.51 -0.09
C LYS A 87 13.85 8.01 1.33
N GLU A 88 14.50 8.79 2.17
CA GLU A 88 14.74 8.47 3.57
C GLU A 88 13.55 8.92 4.44
N ASP A 89 13.02 10.12 4.18
CA ASP A 89 11.83 10.68 4.82
C ASP A 89 10.83 11.23 3.79
N PRO A 90 9.75 10.48 3.49
CA PRO A 90 8.69 10.96 2.61
C PRO A 90 7.96 12.22 3.13
N HIS A 91 7.97 12.52 4.43
CA HIS A 91 7.27 13.69 4.98
C HIS A 91 7.95 15.01 4.61
N TYR A 92 9.25 14.97 4.28
CA TYR A 92 10.00 16.08 3.70
C TYR A 92 9.35 16.62 2.41
N ALA A 93 8.49 15.84 1.75
CA ALA A 93 7.81 16.26 0.52
C ALA A 93 7.06 17.59 0.61
N PHE A 94 6.47 17.92 1.77
CA PHE A 94 5.74 19.17 1.93
C PHE A 94 6.66 20.37 2.13
N GLU A 95 7.72 20.22 2.92
CA GLU A 95 8.75 21.24 3.12
C GLU A 95 9.47 21.53 1.80
N LEU A 96 9.91 20.48 1.11
CA LEU A 96 10.55 20.61 -0.19
C LEU A 96 9.64 21.30 -1.22
N ALA A 97 8.35 20.97 -1.24
CA ALA A 97 7.40 21.59 -2.15
C ALA A 97 7.18 23.09 -1.86
N GLN A 98 7.29 23.51 -0.60
CA GLN A 98 7.19 24.92 -0.20
C GLN A 98 8.44 25.70 -0.60
N GLU A 99 9.62 25.14 -0.36
CA GLU A 99 10.90 25.80 -0.65
C GLU A 99 11.28 25.75 -2.13
N ASN A 100 10.88 24.67 -2.83
CA ASN A 100 11.24 24.40 -4.22
C ASN A 100 9.97 24.01 -5.01
N PRO A 101 9.17 24.97 -5.49
CA PRO A 101 7.88 24.68 -6.14
C PRO A 101 7.96 23.77 -7.37
N ASN A 102 9.09 23.75 -8.08
CA ASN A 102 9.33 22.82 -9.18
C ASN A 102 9.31 21.34 -8.75
N TRP A 103 9.63 21.04 -7.49
CA TRP A 103 9.58 19.70 -6.93
C TRP A 103 8.18 19.28 -6.46
N GLU A 104 7.22 20.19 -6.34
CA GLU A 104 5.92 19.95 -5.69
C GLU A 104 5.23 18.68 -6.22
N LYS A 105 5.08 18.57 -7.53
CA LYS A 105 4.40 17.44 -8.17
C LYS A 105 5.10 16.12 -7.89
N TRP A 106 6.43 16.09 -8.06
CA TRP A 106 7.21 14.87 -7.88
C TRP A 106 7.30 14.44 -6.41
N ALA A 107 7.54 15.39 -5.51
CA ALA A 107 7.65 15.17 -4.07
C ALA A 107 6.33 14.66 -3.49
N LYS A 108 5.20 15.35 -3.75
CA LYS A 108 3.87 14.90 -3.29
C LYS A 108 3.51 13.54 -3.89
N SER A 109 3.81 13.29 -5.17
CA SER A 109 3.57 11.99 -5.80
C SER A 109 4.32 10.85 -5.10
N ASN A 110 5.56 11.06 -4.66
CA ASN A 110 6.31 10.05 -3.91
C ASN A 110 5.76 9.85 -2.50
N PHE A 111 5.43 10.92 -1.78
CA PHE A 111 4.76 10.83 -0.49
C PHE A 111 3.49 9.98 -0.58
N PHE A 112 2.62 10.26 -1.57
CA PHE A 112 1.40 9.46 -1.76
C PHE A 112 1.69 8.01 -2.11
N LYS A 113 2.72 7.69 -2.91
CA LYS A 113 3.10 6.30 -3.20
C LYS A 113 3.50 5.55 -1.93
N GLU A 114 4.33 6.17 -1.08
CA GLU A 114 4.79 5.54 0.15
C GLU A 114 3.66 5.40 1.18
N VAL A 115 2.82 6.43 1.36
CA VAL A 115 1.68 6.37 2.28
C VAL A 115 0.64 5.35 1.80
N THR A 116 0.31 5.31 0.51
CA THR A 116 -0.60 4.30 -0.05
C THR A 116 -0.03 2.89 0.14
N LYS A 117 1.27 2.69 -0.15
CA LYS A 117 1.93 1.40 0.05
C LYS A 117 1.89 0.97 1.52
N LYS A 118 2.20 1.86 2.46
CA LYS A 118 2.07 1.59 3.90
C LYS A 118 0.63 1.21 4.25
N GLY A 119 -0.34 1.92 3.68
CA GLY A 119 -1.77 1.64 3.84
C GLY A 119 -2.13 0.22 3.38
N ASP A 120 -1.77 -0.15 2.16
CA ASP A 120 -2.00 -1.47 1.59
C ASP A 120 -1.33 -2.58 2.41
N GLU A 121 -0.11 -2.35 2.90
CA GLU A 121 0.62 -3.30 3.74
C GLU A 121 -0.06 -3.47 5.10
N PHE A 122 -0.57 -2.38 5.69
CA PHE A 122 -1.32 -2.44 6.94
C PHE A 122 -2.66 -3.15 6.77
N GLU A 123 -3.41 -2.86 5.70
CA GLU A 123 -4.66 -3.53 5.37
C GLU A 123 -4.46 -5.05 5.29
N LYS A 124 -3.44 -5.50 4.54
CA LYS A 124 -3.09 -6.92 4.41
C LYS A 124 -2.70 -7.54 5.74
N ALA A 125 -1.92 -6.84 6.55
CA ALA A 125 -1.54 -7.30 7.88
C ALA A 125 -2.75 -7.46 8.81
N MET A 126 -3.68 -6.51 8.78
CA MET A 126 -4.91 -6.58 9.57
C MET A 126 -5.84 -7.69 9.10
N LEU A 127 -5.99 -7.87 7.79
CA LEU A 127 -6.74 -8.98 7.22
C LEU A 127 -6.15 -10.33 7.65
N ALA A 128 -4.83 -10.49 7.56
CA ALA A 128 -4.14 -11.69 8.03
C ALA A 128 -4.33 -11.91 9.54
N ALA A 129 -4.26 -10.85 10.33
CA ALA A 129 -4.43 -10.92 11.79
C ALA A 129 -5.84 -11.35 12.20
N VAL A 130 -6.90 -10.92 11.49
CA VAL A 130 -8.28 -11.34 11.83
C VAL A 130 -8.64 -12.70 11.25
N LYS A 131 -8.00 -13.13 10.15
CA LYS A 131 -8.21 -14.46 9.56
C LYS A 131 -7.90 -15.59 10.53
N THR A 132 -6.90 -15.43 11.40
CA THR A 132 -6.54 -16.44 12.40
C THR A 132 -7.60 -16.61 13.49
N ARG A 133 -8.62 -15.72 13.54
CA ARG A 133 -9.68 -15.69 14.57
C ARG A 133 -9.13 -15.69 15.99
N THR A 134 -7.92 -15.14 16.16
CA THR A 134 -7.21 -15.06 17.42
C THR A 134 -6.37 -13.78 17.45
N GLY A 135 -5.79 -13.46 18.60
CA GLY A 135 -4.91 -12.29 18.75
C GLY A 135 -5.64 -10.97 18.98
N LYS A 136 -4.85 -9.91 19.14
CA LYS A 136 -5.34 -8.62 19.66
C LYS A 136 -6.42 -7.99 18.77
N ALA A 137 -6.17 -7.84 17.47
CA ALA A 137 -7.10 -7.19 16.54
C ALA A 137 -8.45 -7.93 16.45
N TYR A 138 -8.42 -9.26 16.36
CA TYR A 138 -9.63 -10.07 16.35
C TYR A 138 -10.41 -9.97 17.66
N ASN A 139 -9.72 -10.09 18.80
CA ASN A 139 -10.36 -10.03 20.11
C ASN A 139 -10.99 -8.68 20.39
N GLU A 140 -10.36 -7.57 19.99
CA GLU A 140 -10.98 -6.24 20.08
C GLU A 140 -12.22 -6.13 19.20
N LEU A 141 -12.20 -6.67 17.98
CA LEU A 141 -13.38 -6.69 17.11
C LEU A 141 -14.51 -7.54 17.73
N LYS A 142 -14.18 -8.69 18.31
CA LYS A 142 -15.13 -9.60 18.96
C LYS A 142 -15.82 -9.00 20.19
N LYS A 143 -15.14 -8.11 20.92
CA LYS A 143 -15.79 -7.35 22.01
C LYS A 143 -16.92 -6.45 21.49
N LEU A 144 -16.74 -5.87 20.31
CA LEU A 144 -17.75 -5.04 19.64
C LEU A 144 -18.82 -5.88 18.93
N VAL A 145 -18.43 -7.08 18.48
CA VAL A 145 -19.26 -8.00 17.70
C VAL A 145 -19.25 -9.39 18.37
N PRO A 146 -20.14 -9.64 19.36
CA PRO A 146 -20.12 -10.90 20.09
C PRO A 146 -20.36 -12.15 19.23
N ASP A 147 -21.07 -12.01 18.11
CA ASP A 147 -21.34 -13.10 17.15
C ASP A 147 -20.28 -13.24 16.04
N LEU A 148 -19.09 -12.62 16.17
CA LEU A 148 -18.05 -12.61 15.15
C LEU A 148 -17.58 -14.01 14.72
N ASP A 149 -17.56 -14.97 15.66
CA ASP A 149 -17.17 -16.36 15.37
C ASP A 149 -18.11 -17.02 14.34
N GLN A 150 -19.37 -16.60 14.31
CA GLN A 150 -20.41 -17.19 13.45
C GLN A 150 -20.43 -16.57 12.05
N ARG A 151 -19.72 -15.45 11.85
CA ARG A 151 -19.72 -14.70 10.60
C ARG A 151 -18.68 -15.22 9.61
N LYS A 152 -18.97 -15.06 8.31
CA LYS A 152 -18.03 -15.31 7.20
C LYS A 152 -17.30 -14.02 6.85
N LEU A 153 -15.97 -14.08 6.77
CA LEU A 153 -15.13 -12.95 6.38
C LEU A 153 -14.95 -12.94 4.87
N ILE A 154 -15.17 -11.79 4.25
CA ILE A 154 -14.93 -11.50 2.83
C ILE A 154 -14.07 -10.24 2.75
N SER A 155 -13.05 -10.22 1.89
CA SER A 155 -12.18 -9.07 1.70
C SER A 155 -12.48 -8.34 0.40
N GLN A 156 -12.13 -7.06 0.33
CA GLN A 156 -12.16 -6.25 -0.90
C GLN A 156 -13.53 -6.27 -1.61
N MET A 157 -14.60 -6.23 -0.83
CA MET A 157 -15.97 -6.35 -1.34
C MET A 157 -16.44 -4.99 -1.87
N GLN A 158 -16.99 -4.95 -3.08
CA GLN A 158 -17.44 -3.71 -3.71
C GLN A 158 -18.94 -3.54 -3.55
N PHE A 159 -19.37 -2.36 -3.11
CA PHE A 159 -20.78 -2.03 -2.93
C PHE A 159 -21.15 -0.74 -3.66
N CYS A 160 -22.35 -0.73 -4.25
CA CYS A 160 -22.97 0.52 -4.67
C CYS A 160 -23.35 1.34 -3.43
N LEU A 161 -23.18 2.65 -3.52
CA LEU A 161 -23.55 3.59 -2.48
C LEU A 161 -25.08 3.75 -2.39
N PRO A 162 -25.60 4.27 -1.28
CA PRO A 162 -27.05 4.40 -1.06
C PRO A 162 -27.76 5.12 -2.22
N GLY A 163 -28.89 4.57 -2.65
CA GLY A 163 -29.67 5.09 -3.78
C GLY A 163 -29.07 4.80 -5.16
N LYS A 164 -27.96 4.06 -5.24
CA LYS A 164 -27.37 3.58 -6.49
C LYS A 164 -27.64 2.09 -6.68
N THR A 165 -27.76 1.68 -7.93
CA THR A 165 -27.91 0.29 -8.35
C THR A 165 -26.75 -0.12 -9.27
N PRO A 166 -26.38 -1.41 -9.31
CA PRO A 166 -25.37 -1.87 -10.25
C PRO A 166 -25.73 -1.48 -11.70
N PRO A 167 -24.73 -1.14 -12.54
CA PRO A 167 -23.31 -1.40 -12.34
C PRO A 167 -22.55 -0.36 -11.49
N CYS A 168 -23.19 0.76 -11.09
CA CYS A 168 -22.64 1.85 -10.26
C CYS A 168 -21.14 2.12 -10.51
N SER A 169 -20.81 2.41 -11.78
CA SER A 169 -19.44 2.41 -12.31
C SER A 169 -18.74 3.77 -12.23
N ALA A 170 -19.47 4.86 -11.98
CA ALA A 170 -18.87 6.19 -11.89
C ALA A 170 -18.15 6.40 -10.55
N GLN A 171 -17.16 7.30 -10.55
CA GLN A 171 -16.51 7.74 -9.32
C GLN A 171 -17.56 8.34 -8.37
N GLY A 172 -17.54 7.89 -7.12
CA GLY A 172 -18.53 8.34 -6.12
C GLY A 172 -19.87 7.58 -6.17
N GLU A 173 -20.00 6.52 -6.98
CA GLU A 173 -21.18 5.65 -6.97
C GLU A 173 -20.98 4.34 -6.22
N TYR A 174 -19.73 3.99 -5.91
CA TYR A 174 -19.38 2.78 -5.18
C TYR A 174 -18.22 3.04 -4.21
N PHE A 175 -18.02 2.10 -3.29
CA PHE A 175 -16.80 2.00 -2.50
C PHE A 175 -16.38 0.54 -2.37
N VAL A 176 -15.14 0.32 -1.96
CA VAL A 176 -14.58 -1.00 -1.66
C VAL A 176 -14.36 -1.09 -0.16
N ALA A 177 -14.89 -2.14 0.45
CA ALA A 177 -14.72 -2.46 1.85
C ALA A 177 -13.56 -3.44 2.03
N ASP A 178 -12.61 -3.11 2.92
CA ASP A 178 -11.44 -3.95 3.17
C ASP A 178 -11.85 -5.31 3.75
N GLN A 179 -12.78 -5.32 4.72
CA GLN A 179 -13.29 -6.51 5.38
C GLN A 179 -14.81 -6.43 5.57
N VAL A 180 -15.50 -7.51 5.25
CA VAL A 180 -16.94 -7.68 5.44
C VAL A 180 -17.21 -8.98 6.17
N TRP A 181 -17.94 -8.89 7.29
CA TRP A 181 -18.31 -10.03 8.13
C TRP A 181 -19.81 -10.30 7.99
N VAL A 182 -20.16 -11.26 7.13
CA VAL A 182 -21.55 -11.60 6.79
C VAL A 182 -22.08 -12.65 7.77
N LYS A 183 -23.27 -12.40 8.31
CA LYS A 183 -24.01 -13.36 9.13
C LYS A 183 -25.04 -14.10 8.28
N TYR A 184 -25.14 -15.39 8.54
CA TYR A 184 -26.17 -16.25 7.99
C TYR A 184 -27.04 -16.79 9.12
N ASP A 185 -28.31 -17.03 8.86
CA ASP A 185 -29.22 -17.70 9.80
C ASP A 185 -29.17 -19.24 9.65
N GLU A 186 -30.05 -19.93 10.38
CA GLU A 186 -30.17 -21.38 10.35
C GLU A 186 -30.68 -21.95 9.00
N PHE A 187 -31.29 -21.10 8.17
CA PHE A 187 -31.77 -21.43 6.82
C PHE A 187 -30.75 -21.07 5.74
N ASN A 188 -29.53 -20.71 6.12
CA ASN A 188 -28.46 -20.25 5.24
C ASN A 188 -28.75 -18.93 4.50
N GLU A 189 -29.71 -18.14 4.98
CA GLU A 189 -30.04 -16.83 4.41
C GLU A 189 -29.16 -15.73 5.02
N ILE A 190 -28.86 -14.70 4.22
CA ILE A 190 -28.05 -13.57 4.68
C ILE A 190 -28.89 -12.68 5.60
N VAL A 191 -28.42 -12.51 6.84
CA VAL A 191 -29.09 -11.68 7.86
C VAL A 191 -28.62 -10.24 7.79
N ASP A 192 -27.32 -10.03 7.98
CA ASP A 192 -26.69 -8.72 8.01
C ASP A 192 -25.18 -8.85 7.76
N MET A 193 -24.54 -7.70 7.59
CA MET A 193 -23.08 -7.61 7.54
C MET A 193 -22.53 -6.55 8.47
N ILE A 194 -21.26 -6.73 8.81
CA ILE A 194 -20.43 -5.73 9.48
C ILE A 194 -19.29 -5.39 8.56
N ILE A 195 -19.08 -4.10 8.34
CA ILE A 195 -17.97 -3.60 7.53
C ILE A 195 -16.86 -3.15 8.49
N VAL A 196 -15.62 -3.58 8.21
CA VAL A 196 -14.43 -3.10 8.90
C VAL A 196 -13.47 -2.56 7.86
N ASP A 197 -13.14 -1.28 7.99
CA ASP A 197 -12.32 -0.54 7.05
C ASP A 197 -11.03 -0.11 7.76
N THR A 198 -9.88 -0.37 7.14
CA THR A 198 -8.57 -0.20 7.78
C THR A 198 -7.99 1.16 7.42
N LYS A 199 -7.34 1.81 8.40
CA LYS A 199 -6.61 3.06 8.20
C LYS A 199 -5.28 3.06 8.95
N LEU A 200 -4.26 3.69 8.38
CA LEU A 200 -2.93 3.76 8.99
C LEU A 200 -2.94 4.39 10.39
N SER A 201 -3.82 5.37 10.64
CA SER A 201 -3.91 6.02 11.94
C SER A 201 -5.35 6.29 12.34
N GLU A 202 -5.57 6.55 13.63
CA GLU A 202 -6.88 6.97 14.14
C GLU A 202 -7.39 8.26 13.48
N LYS A 203 -6.47 9.18 13.16
CA LYS A 203 -6.78 10.50 12.61
C LYS A 203 -7.09 10.44 11.12
N THR A 204 -6.70 9.38 10.43
CA THR A 204 -7.00 9.20 9.01
C THR A 204 -8.52 9.17 8.80
N THR A 205 -8.99 10.07 7.94
CA THR A 205 -10.41 10.21 7.59
C THR A 205 -10.87 9.06 6.70
N LEU A 206 -12.16 8.75 6.79
CA LEU A 206 -12.80 7.85 5.83
C LEU A 206 -12.92 8.58 4.48
N SER A 207 -12.83 7.84 3.38
CA SER A 207 -13.19 8.40 2.08
C SER A 207 -14.68 8.76 2.04
N ALA A 208 -15.10 9.60 1.11
CA ALA A 208 -16.50 9.99 0.99
C ALA A 208 -17.45 8.78 0.84
N GLY A 209 -17.05 7.77 0.05
CA GLY A 209 -17.79 6.51 -0.10
C GLY A 209 -17.90 5.73 1.21
N GLN A 210 -16.80 5.60 1.94
CA GLN A 210 -16.78 4.91 3.24
C GLN A 210 -17.61 5.65 4.30
N ALA A 211 -17.59 6.99 4.29
CA ALA A 211 -18.41 7.80 5.17
C ALA A 211 -19.92 7.62 4.88
N MET A 212 -20.31 7.59 3.60
CA MET A 212 -21.69 7.29 3.19
C MET A 212 -22.11 5.87 3.56
N ALA A 213 -21.24 4.89 3.39
CA ALA A 213 -21.48 3.51 3.82
C ALA A 213 -21.68 3.42 5.35
N LYS A 214 -20.83 4.11 6.13
CA LYS A 214 -20.97 4.19 7.59
C LYS A 214 -22.31 4.77 8.02
N GLN A 215 -22.88 5.73 7.29
CA GLN A 215 -24.20 6.30 7.60
C GLN A 215 -25.34 5.26 7.47
N GLN A 216 -25.13 4.15 6.76
CA GLN A 216 -26.11 3.06 6.65
C GLN A 216 -26.09 2.10 7.84
N ALA A 217 -25.06 2.16 8.70
CA ALA A 217 -24.95 1.28 9.86
C ALA A 217 -26.20 1.40 10.77
N GLY A 218 -26.87 0.27 10.98
CA GLY A 218 -28.09 0.16 11.78
C GLY A 218 -29.35 0.72 11.10
N LYS A 219 -29.28 1.19 9.84
CA LYS A 219 -30.38 1.91 9.18
C LYS A 219 -30.74 1.39 7.79
N GLY A 220 -29.78 0.85 7.05
CA GLY A 220 -30.00 0.49 5.66
C GLY A 220 -29.04 -0.57 5.13
N SER A 221 -29.22 -0.87 3.85
CA SER A 221 -28.46 -1.87 3.12
C SER A 221 -27.54 -1.25 2.08
N LEU A 222 -26.62 -2.05 1.59
CA LEU A 222 -25.79 -1.72 0.43
C LEU A 222 -25.92 -2.85 -0.61
N ALA A 223 -25.89 -2.47 -1.89
CA ALA A 223 -26.01 -3.42 -2.99
C ALA A 223 -24.65 -3.98 -3.37
N TYR A 224 -24.50 -5.30 -3.46
CA TYR A 224 -23.29 -5.92 -4.02
C TYR A 224 -23.12 -5.51 -5.49
N LYS A 225 -21.97 -4.90 -5.81
CA LYS A 225 -21.71 -4.30 -7.13
C LYS A 225 -21.29 -5.29 -8.23
N PRO A 226 -20.34 -6.22 -8.00
CA PRO A 226 -19.80 -7.08 -9.05
C PRO A 226 -20.85 -7.97 -9.72
N GLN A 227 -20.66 -8.25 -11.01
CA GLN A 227 -21.47 -9.24 -11.76
C GLN A 227 -21.14 -10.67 -11.35
N ILE A 228 -19.87 -10.92 -11.01
CA ILE A 228 -19.40 -12.23 -10.58
C ILE A 228 -19.86 -12.45 -9.14
N PRO A 229 -20.61 -13.52 -8.85
CA PRO A 229 -21.05 -13.82 -7.50
C PRO A 229 -19.87 -14.02 -6.55
N LYS A 230 -20.04 -13.65 -5.29
CA LYS A 230 -19.07 -14.03 -4.26
C LYS A 230 -19.49 -15.38 -3.67
N GLU A 231 -18.62 -16.38 -3.79
CA GLU A 231 -18.95 -17.78 -3.44
C GLU A 231 -18.14 -18.31 -2.25
N PHE A 232 -17.03 -17.67 -1.87
CA PHE A 232 -16.10 -18.20 -0.88
C PHE A 232 -15.74 -17.19 0.21
N ASP A 233 -15.49 -17.70 1.42
CA ASP A 233 -14.92 -16.93 2.52
C ASP A 233 -13.39 -16.81 2.44
N GLU A 234 -12.84 -15.94 3.28
CA GLU A 234 -11.42 -15.60 3.32
C GLU A 234 -10.62 -16.38 4.37
N VAL A 235 -11.28 -17.08 5.29
CA VAL A 235 -10.63 -17.75 6.41
C VAL A 235 -10.11 -19.11 5.98
N ASN A 236 -11.00 -19.94 5.40
CA ASN A 236 -10.69 -21.31 5.03
C ASN A 236 -10.96 -21.59 3.54
N ASN A 237 -11.29 -20.55 2.76
CA ASN A 237 -11.75 -20.69 1.38
C ASN A 237 -12.93 -21.67 1.27
N VAL A 238 -13.82 -21.60 2.27
CA VAL A 238 -15.01 -22.45 2.33
C VAL A 238 -16.13 -21.74 1.60
N ARG A 239 -16.97 -22.53 0.90
CA ARG A 239 -18.13 -22.00 0.19
C ARG A 239 -19.06 -21.28 1.16
N LEU A 240 -19.56 -20.12 0.76
CA LEU A 240 -20.60 -19.41 1.48
C LEU A 240 -21.90 -20.25 1.46
N PRO A 241 -22.73 -20.16 2.50
CA PRO A 241 -24.00 -20.88 2.53
C PRO A 241 -24.90 -20.57 1.32
N ILE A 242 -24.96 -19.29 0.94
CA ILE A 242 -25.47 -18.82 -0.35
C ILE A 242 -24.49 -17.83 -0.99
N ASP A 243 -24.38 -17.89 -2.31
CA ASP A 243 -23.52 -17.01 -3.08
C ASP A 243 -24.13 -15.59 -3.12
N ILE A 244 -23.29 -14.57 -3.00
CA ILE A 244 -23.74 -13.17 -3.01
C ILE A 244 -23.82 -12.68 -4.45
N GLN A 245 -25.02 -12.38 -4.92
CA GLN A 245 -25.32 -12.03 -6.31
C GLN A 245 -25.31 -10.51 -6.55
N GLN A 246 -25.08 -10.09 -7.80
CA GLN A 246 -25.12 -8.67 -8.17
C GLN A 246 -26.46 -8.05 -7.76
N GLY A 247 -26.40 -6.87 -7.14
CA GLY A 247 -27.58 -6.12 -6.70
C GLY A 247 -28.20 -6.61 -5.40
N GLN A 248 -27.72 -7.75 -4.85
CA GLN A 248 -28.19 -8.23 -3.57
C GLN A 248 -27.94 -7.18 -2.49
N GLN A 249 -29.01 -6.78 -1.83
CA GLN A 249 -29.01 -5.83 -0.73
C GLN A 249 -28.63 -6.57 0.55
N ILE A 250 -27.59 -6.10 1.24
CA ILE A 250 -27.18 -6.66 2.52
C ILE A 250 -27.28 -5.57 3.57
N GLN A 251 -28.04 -5.83 4.63
CA GLN A 251 -28.22 -4.89 5.74
C GLN A 251 -26.88 -4.61 6.43
N VAL A 252 -26.54 -3.33 6.59
CA VAL A 252 -25.34 -2.91 7.33
C VAL A 252 -25.70 -2.83 8.81
N ARG A 253 -25.26 -3.80 9.60
CA ARG A 253 -25.46 -3.77 11.06
C ARG A 253 -24.54 -2.75 11.73
N ALA A 254 -23.26 -2.78 11.38
CA ALA A 254 -22.25 -1.88 11.93
C ALA A 254 -21.15 -1.60 10.92
N PHE A 255 -20.49 -0.46 11.11
CA PHE A 255 -19.31 -0.05 10.35
C PHE A 255 -18.24 0.40 11.35
N TYR A 256 -17.09 -0.27 11.32
CA TYR A 256 -15.95 0.04 12.18
C TYR A 256 -14.74 0.49 11.36
N LYS A 257 -13.98 1.40 11.95
CA LYS A 257 -12.65 1.78 11.49
C LYS A 257 -11.61 1.08 12.35
N MET A 258 -10.85 0.18 11.76
CA MET A 258 -9.67 -0.44 12.38
C MET A 258 -8.45 0.42 12.07
N TYR A 259 -7.66 0.78 13.08
CA TYR A 259 -6.55 1.71 12.85
C TYR A 259 -5.26 1.35 13.58
N GLY A 260 -4.16 1.81 12.98
CA GLY A 260 -2.81 1.64 13.50
C GLY A 260 -2.19 2.91 14.09
N ASP A 261 -0.88 2.87 14.29
CA ASP A 261 -0.03 3.96 14.78
C ASP A 261 0.62 4.79 13.67
N GLY A 262 0.41 4.43 12.41
CA GLY A 262 1.08 5.00 11.23
C GLY A 262 2.22 4.15 10.69
N ASP A 263 2.66 3.12 11.41
CA ASP A 263 3.80 2.25 11.04
C ASP A 263 3.49 0.76 11.24
N LYS A 264 2.28 0.37 10.81
CA LYS A 264 1.73 -1.00 10.71
C LYS A 264 1.33 -1.69 12.01
N ILE A 265 1.47 -1.05 13.17
CA ILE A 265 1.08 -1.68 14.44
C ILE A 265 -0.40 -1.42 14.70
N PHE A 266 -1.16 -2.48 15.01
CA PHE A 266 -2.56 -2.35 15.41
C PHE A 266 -2.73 -1.61 16.74
N VAL A 267 -3.53 -0.54 16.72
CA VAL A 267 -3.82 0.28 17.90
C VAL A 267 -5.22 0.03 18.42
N GLY A 268 -6.25 0.16 17.58
CA GLY A 268 -7.64 0.09 18.05
C GLY A 268 -8.71 0.02 16.95
N ILE A 269 -9.97 0.00 17.39
CA ILE A 269 -11.17 -0.07 16.55
C ILE A 269 -12.22 0.92 17.08
N LYS A 270 -12.90 1.66 16.18
CA LYS A 270 -13.96 2.60 16.54
C LYS A 270 -15.03 2.80 15.47
#